data_AF-A0A385SKC0-F1
#
_entry.id   AF-A0A385SKC0-F1
#
_cell.length_a   1.000
_cell.length_b   1.000
_cell.length_c   1.000
_cell.angle_alpha   90.00
_cell.angle_beta   90.00
_cell.angle_gamma   90.00
#
_symmetry.space_group_name_H-M   'P 1'
#
loop_
_entity.id
_entity.type
_entity.pdbx_description
1 polymer ?
#
loop_
_entity_poly.entity_id
_entity_poly.type
_entity_poly.pdbx_seq_one_letter_code
_entity_poly.pdbx_strand_id
1 'polypeptide(L)'
;MRSNFIILIAMFLAACGQDHKPQLQTRYNSAATPVQTEALQALNGFVINSFVDTKKHTTSTLYGNAVVANYLKDGKDNNYPKGSVVTLLTWQQTSDPRWFGGNIPDSLVSMEVVNYNDSTTYTFYEGKNLTSAVNSNATSALAWIKAQKMMIVPR
;
A
#
# COMPACT_ATOMS: atom_id res chain seq x y z
N MET A 1 -43.56 -45.64 5.15
CA MET A 1 -42.19 -45.86 4.65
C MET A 1 -41.85 -45.09 3.37
N ARG A 2 -42.76 -44.96 2.39
CA ARG A 2 -42.51 -44.19 1.14
C ARG A 2 -42.32 -42.67 1.34
N SER A 3 -42.99 -42.07 2.32
CA SER A 3 -42.91 -40.61 2.59
C SER A 3 -41.54 -40.17 3.17
N ASN A 4 -40.90 -41.00 4.00
CA ASN A 4 -39.58 -40.69 4.57
C ASN A 4 -38.46 -40.69 3.52
N PHE A 5 -38.64 -41.43 2.41
CA PHE A 5 -37.67 -41.49 1.32
C PHE A 5 -37.64 -40.20 0.49
N ILE A 6 -38.80 -39.53 0.37
CA ILE A 6 -38.94 -38.27 -0.38
C ILE A 6 -38.25 -37.12 0.37
N ILE A 7 -38.33 -37.09 1.69
CA ILE A 7 -37.70 -36.06 2.54
C ILE A 7 -36.16 -36.17 2.49
N LEU A 8 -35.63 -37.38 2.49
CA LEU A 8 -34.18 -37.63 2.36
C LEU A 8 -33.64 -37.19 0.98
N ILE A 9 -34.37 -37.46 -0.10
CA ILE A 9 -34.00 -37.01 -1.45
C ILE A 9 -34.04 -35.48 -1.56
N ALA A 10 -35.04 -34.82 -0.96
CA ALA A 10 -35.14 -33.36 -0.94
C ALA A 10 -33.98 -32.70 -0.17
N MET A 11 -33.49 -33.30 0.92
CA MET A 11 -32.32 -32.81 1.65
C MET A 11 -31.01 -32.98 0.88
N PHE A 12 -30.87 -34.05 0.08
CA PHE A 12 -29.70 -34.23 -0.79
C PHE A 12 -29.65 -33.21 -1.94
N LEU A 13 -30.80 -32.79 -2.47
CA LEU A 13 -30.88 -31.79 -3.54
C LEU A 13 -30.58 -30.35 -3.07
N ALA A 14 -30.79 -30.05 -1.79
CA ALA A 14 -30.44 -28.75 -1.20
C ALA A 14 -28.94 -28.62 -0.83
N ALA A 15 -28.18 -29.73 -0.82
CA ALA A 15 -26.75 -29.73 -0.51
C ALA A 15 -25.86 -29.33 -1.71
N CYS A 16 -26.41 -29.24 -2.92
CA CYS A 16 -25.72 -28.75 -4.11
C CYS A 16 -25.88 -27.24 -4.30
N GLY A 17 -25.75 -26.47 -3.23
CA GLY A 17 -25.45 -25.04 -3.30
C GLY A 17 -23.94 -24.86 -3.15
N GLN A 18 -23.16 -25.24 -4.17
CA GLN A 18 -21.75 -24.85 -4.19
C GLN A 18 -21.70 -23.34 -4.36
N ASP A 19 -21.58 -22.60 -3.24
CA ASP A 19 -20.96 -21.29 -3.22
C ASP A 19 -19.58 -21.48 -3.87
N HIS A 20 -19.52 -21.25 -5.18
CA HIS A 20 -18.26 -21.14 -5.89
C HIS A 20 -17.58 -19.94 -5.26
N LYS A 21 -16.72 -20.18 -4.25
CA LYS A 21 -15.80 -19.18 -3.75
C LYS A 21 -15.17 -18.57 -4.99
N PRO A 22 -15.32 -17.25 -5.23
CA PRO A 22 -14.89 -16.65 -6.47
C PRO A 22 -13.42 -17.01 -6.64
N GLN A 23 -13.13 -17.81 -7.66
CA GLN A 23 -11.75 -18.15 -7.96
C GLN A 23 -11.05 -16.83 -8.21
N LEU A 24 -10.02 -16.54 -7.41
CA LEU A 24 -9.29 -15.29 -7.51
C LEU A 24 -8.64 -15.26 -8.89
N GLN A 25 -9.22 -14.47 -9.79
CA GLN A 25 -8.96 -14.57 -11.22
C GLN A 25 -7.55 -14.15 -11.62
N THR A 26 -6.80 -13.49 -10.73
CA THR A 26 -5.51 -12.89 -11.03
C THR A 26 -4.45 -13.28 -10.00
N ARG A 27 -3.20 -13.45 -10.46
CA ARG A 27 -2.02 -13.57 -9.58
C ARG A 27 -1.64 -12.25 -8.91
N TYR A 28 -1.98 -11.13 -9.56
CA TYR A 28 -1.67 -9.78 -9.10
C TYR A 28 -2.89 -9.13 -8.45
N ASN A 29 -2.64 -8.33 -7.43
CA ASN A 29 -3.65 -7.52 -6.78
C ASN A 29 -3.90 -6.23 -7.58
N SER A 30 -4.81 -6.30 -8.54
CA SER A 30 -5.16 -5.17 -9.42
C SER A 30 -5.81 -4.01 -8.68
N ALA A 31 -6.44 -4.23 -7.53
CA ALA A 31 -7.07 -3.18 -6.74
C ALA A 31 -6.03 -2.24 -6.11
N ALA A 32 -4.87 -2.79 -5.76
CA ALA A 32 -3.74 -2.05 -5.22
C ALA A 32 -2.83 -1.41 -6.27
N THR A 33 -2.97 -1.81 -7.54
CA THR A 33 -2.23 -1.20 -8.64
C THR A 33 -2.67 0.26 -8.80
N PRO A 34 -1.77 1.23 -8.60
CA PRO A 34 -2.10 2.63 -8.80
C PRO A 34 -2.47 2.90 -10.27
N VAL A 35 -3.41 3.82 -10.50
CA VAL A 35 -3.63 4.34 -11.86
C VAL A 35 -2.37 5.09 -12.26
N GLN A 36 -1.85 4.85 -13.45
CA GLN A 36 -0.61 5.49 -13.90
C GLN A 36 -0.85 6.98 -14.15
N THR A 37 -0.48 7.81 -13.18
CA THR A 37 -0.54 9.28 -13.26
C THR A 37 0.86 9.84 -13.47
N GLU A 38 0.99 11.08 -13.95
CA GLU A 38 2.29 11.78 -14.04
C GLU A 38 3.01 11.81 -12.67
N ALA A 39 2.24 11.99 -11.59
CA ALA A 39 2.75 12.02 -10.23
C ALA A 39 3.37 10.68 -9.80
N LEU A 40 2.81 9.56 -10.25
CA LEU A 40 3.36 8.21 -10.05
C LEU A 40 4.49 7.86 -11.02
N GLN A 41 4.48 8.39 -12.25
CA GLN A 41 5.56 8.16 -13.22
C GLN A 41 6.91 8.70 -12.73
N ALA A 42 6.88 9.72 -11.86
CA ALA A 42 8.07 10.22 -11.17
C ALA A 42 8.63 9.23 -10.12
N LEU A 43 7.87 8.20 -9.73
CA LEU A 43 8.24 7.20 -8.73
C LEU A 43 9.19 6.15 -9.34
N ASN A 44 10.45 6.53 -9.57
CA ASN A 44 11.52 5.60 -9.92
C ASN A 44 12.43 5.39 -8.70
N GLY A 45 11.88 4.72 -7.69
CA GLY A 45 12.48 4.66 -6.37
C GLY A 45 12.66 3.26 -5.81
N PHE A 46 13.65 3.11 -4.94
CA PHE A 46 13.84 1.91 -4.13
C PHE A 46 13.06 2.05 -2.82
N VAL A 47 12.70 0.92 -2.22
CA VAL A 47 12.02 0.91 -0.92
C VAL A 47 13.01 1.29 0.19
N ILE A 48 12.69 2.35 0.92
CA ILE A 48 13.39 2.76 2.14
C ILE A 48 12.81 1.98 3.33
N ASN A 49 11.49 1.97 3.49
CA ASN A 49 10.81 1.35 4.64
C ASN A 49 9.34 1.04 4.30
N SER A 50 8.70 0.15 5.06
CA SER A 50 7.29 -0.20 4.93
C SER A 50 6.61 -0.24 6.31
N PHE A 51 5.35 0.14 6.34
CA PHE A 51 4.59 0.35 7.58
C PHE A 51 3.21 -0.29 7.48
N VAL A 52 2.67 -0.66 8.64
CA VAL A 52 1.29 -1.12 8.81
C VAL A 52 0.69 -0.37 9.99
N ASP A 53 -0.41 0.33 9.76
CA ASP A 53 -1.23 0.92 10.82
C ASP A 53 -2.48 0.05 11.01
N THR A 54 -2.47 -0.75 12.07
CA THR A 54 -3.56 -1.68 12.39
C THR A 54 -4.82 -0.98 12.89
N LYS A 55 -4.72 0.27 13.36
CA LYS A 55 -5.89 1.05 13.81
C LYS A 55 -6.61 1.67 12.62
N LYS A 56 -5.85 2.15 11.63
CA LYS A 56 -6.39 2.72 10.40
C LYS A 56 -6.63 1.69 9.31
N HIS A 57 -6.17 0.46 9.51
CA HIS A 57 -6.16 -0.60 8.50
C HIS A 57 -5.48 -0.14 7.22
N THR A 58 -4.31 0.50 7.33
CA THR A 58 -3.54 0.94 6.17
C THR A 58 -2.17 0.31 6.16
N THR A 59 -1.60 0.21 4.96
CA THR A 59 -0.19 -0.10 4.76
C THR A 59 0.44 0.98 3.92
N SER A 60 1.67 1.33 4.24
CA SER A 60 2.39 2.37 3.53
C SER A 60 3.79 1.91 3.18
N THR A 61 4.31 2.37 2.04
CA THR A 61 5.69 2.13 1.64
C THR A 61 6.35 3.45 1.30
N LEU A 62 7.51 3.67 1.92
CA LEU A 62 8.35 4.84 1.72
C LEU A 62 9.41 4.50 0.68
N TYR A 63 9.42 5.26 -0.40
CA TYR A 63 10.34 5.13 -1.51
C TYR A 63 11.32 6.30 -1.53
N GLY A 64 12.54 6.06 -2.02
CA GLY A 64 13.52 7.09 -2.32
C GLY A 64 13.98 7.02 -3.76
N ASN A 65 14.30 8.16 -4.38
CA ASN A 65 14.89 8.16 -5.72
C ASN A 65 16.36 7.65 -5.71
N ALA A 66 16.99 7.61 -6.89
CA ALA A 66 18.37 7.15 -7.05
C ALA A 66 19.41 7.91 -6.19
N VAL A 67 19.18 9.21 -5.95
CA VAL A 67 20.06 10.03 -5.09
C VAL A 67 20.01 9.52 -3.65
N VAL A 68 18.80 9.27 -3.13
CA VAL A 68 18.58 8.69 -1.80
C VAL A 68 19.21 7.29 -1.72
N ALA A 69 19.08 6.48 -2.78
CA ALA A 69 19.66 5.13 -2.83
C ALA A 69 21.18 5.17 -2.71
N ASN A 70 21.81 6.04 -3.48
CA ASN A 70 23.27 6.18 -3.44
C ASN A 70 23.74 6.74 -2.10
N TYR A 71 23.01 7.70 -1.53
CA TYR A 71 23.33 8.26 -0.22
C TYR A 71 23.28 7.22 0.90
N LEU A 72 22.29 6.32 0.88
CA LEU A 72 22.11 5.30 1.91
C LEU A 72 23.10 4.13 1.81
N LYS A 73 23.78 3.91 0.67
CA LYS A 73 24.81 2.86 0.52
C LYS A 73 26.00 3.05 1.45
N ASP A 74 26.40 4.30 1.69
CA ASP A 74 27.59 4.64 2.47
C ASP A 74 27.29 4.80 3.97
N GLY A 75 26.11 4.34 4.41
CA GLY A 75 25.67 4.37 5.80
C GLY A 75 25.44 5.79 6.29
N LYS A 76 24.24 6.32 6.04
CA LYS A 76 23.89 7.68 6.48
C LYS A 76 22.46 7.77 6.94
N ASP A 77 22.27 8.72 7.85
CA ASP A 77 21.04 9.11 8.51
C ASP A 77 19.97 9.60 7.51
N ASN A 78 18.96 10.31 8.01
CA ASN A 78 17.86 10.79 7.18
C ASN A 78 18.11 12.22 6.65
N ASN A 79 19.34 12.72 6.70
CA ASN A 79 19.72 14.05 6.20
C ASN A 79 20.07 13.99 4.72
N TYR A 80 19.05 13.68 3.91
CA TYR A 80 19.22 13.49 2.48
C TYR A 80 19.74 14.76 1.76
N PRO A 81 20.65 14.62 0.79
CA PRO A 81 21.25 15.75 0.07
C PRO A 81 20.26 16.38 -0.92
N LYS A 82 20.63 17.56 -1.45
CA LYS A 82 19.89 18.24 -2.53
C LYS A 82 19.65 17.30 -3.72
N GLY A 83 18.45 17.36 -4.31
CA GLY A 83 18.00 16.47 -5.39
C GLY A 83 17.37 15.16 -4.90
N SER A 84 17.30 14.95 -3.58
CA SER A 84 16.62 13.79 -3.01
C SER A 84 15.10 13.96 -3.06
N VAL A 85 14.41 12.90 -3.46
CA VAL A 85 12.95 12.81 -3.42
C VAL A 85 12.57 11.57 -2.63
N VAL A 86 11.71 11.76 -1.65
CA VAL A 86 11.16 10.70 -0.80
C VAL A 86 9.65 10.70 -0.96
N THR A 87 9.06 9.54 -1.21
CA THR A 87 7.62 9.41 -1.46
C THR A 87 7.01 8.32 -0.59
N LEU A 88 6.00 8.66 0.20
CA LEU A 88 5.20 7.70 0.96
C LEU A 88 3.90 7.42 0.20
N LEU A 89 3.71 6.18 -0.25
CA LEU A 89 2.43 5.72 -0.76
C LEU A 89 1.69 4.98 0.35
N THR A 90 0.39 5.25 0.50
CA THR A 90 -0.47 4.60 1.49
C THR A 90 -1.67 3.96 0.81
N TRP A 91 -1.91 2.70 1.12
CA TRP A 91 -3.04 1.91 0.67
C TRP A 91 -3.92 1.53 1.84
N GLN A 92 -5.22 1.39 1.58
CA GLN A 92 -6.13 0.69 2.47
C GLN A 92 -5.72 -0.78 2.54
N GLN A 93 -6.03 -1.46 3.64
CA GLN A 93 -5.89 -2.91 3.75
C GLN A 93 -7.26 -3.59 3.62
N THR A 94 -7.25 -4.75 2.98
CA THR A 94 -8.36 -5.69 2.93
C THR A 94 -7.90 -7.09 3.32
N SER A 95 -8.82 -7.93 3.78
CA SER A 95 -8.49 -9.32 4.14
C SER A 95 -8.00 -10.09 2.92
N ASP A 96 -6.95 -10.90 3.09
CA ASP A 96 -6.45 -11.76 2.04
C ASP A 96 -7.36 -13.00 1.90
N PRO A 97 -8.07 -13.17 0.77
CA PRO A 97 -8.89 -14.35 0.54
C PRO A 97 -8.08 -15.66 0.42
N ARG A 98 -6.76 -15.58 0.24
CA ARG A 98 -5.84 -16.74 0.14
C ARG A 98 -5.23 -17.13 1.48
N TRP A 99 -5.15 -16.21 2.44
CA TRP A 99 -4.51 -16.44 3.72
C TRP A 99 -5.36 -15.89 4.85
N PHE A 100 -6.00 -16.80 5.58
CA PHE A 100 -6.78 -16.45 6.78
C PHE A 100 -5.93 -15.67 7.79
N GLY A 101 -6.45 -14.52 8.22
CA GLY A 101 -5.75 -13.60 9.13
C GLY A 101 -4.73 -12.68 8.44
N GLY A 102 -4.43 -12.91 7.17
CA GLY A 102 -3.62 -12.02 6.34
C GLY A 102 -4.43 -10.81 5.88
N ASN A 103 -3.75 -9.67 5.75
CA ASN A 103 -4.28 -8.47 5.10
C ASN A 103 -3.35 -8.07 3.97
N ILE A 104 -3.93 -7.70 2.82
CA ILE A 104 -3.21 -7.22 1.64
C ILE A 104 -3.56 -5.74 1.40
N PRO A 105 -2.70 -4.99 0.69
CA PRO A 105 -3.07 -3.68 0.16
C PRO A 105 -4.37 -3.77 -0.67
N ASP A 106 -5.12 -2.69 -0.73
CA ASP A 106 -6.29 -2.50 -1.59
C ASP A 106 -6.17 -1.13 -2.25
N SER A 107 -7.23 -0.33 -2.33
CA SER A 107 -7.21 0.98 -2.96
C SER A 107 -6.16 1.92 -2.39
N LEU A 108 -5.50 2.65 -3.28
CA LEU A 108 -4.57 3.72 -2.91
C LEU A 108 -5.32 4.86 -2.23
N VAL A 109 -4.83 5.28 -1.07
CA VAL A 109 -5.42 6.32 -0.21
C VAL A 109 -4.70 7.64 -0.41
N SER A 110 -3.37 7.63 -0.41
CA SER A 110 -2.59 8.85 -0.55
C SER A 110 -1.19 8.64 -1.11
N MET A 111 -0.62 9.74 -1.60
CA MET A 111 0.80 9.88 -1.89
C MET A 111 1.32 11.18 -1.26
N GLU A 112 2.38 11.07 -0.47
CA GLU A 112 3.07 12.20 0.15
C GLU A 112 4.49 12.29 -0.42
N VAL A 113 4.87 13.45 -0.95
CA VAL A 113 6.16 13.66 -1.61
C VAL A 113 6.95 14.73 -0.87
N VAL A 114 8.18 14.41 -0.49
CA VAL A 114 9.14 15.34 0.12
C VAL A 114 10.30 15.54 -0.85
N ASN A 115 10.48 16.78 -1.31
CA ASN A 115 11.60 17.14 -2.17
C ASN A 115 12.65 17.91 -1.37
N TYR A 116 13.89 17.43 -1.39
CA TYR A 116 15.03 18.08 -0.76
C TYR A 116 15.74 18.91 -1.82
N ASN A 117 15.33 20.16 -1.99
CA ASN A 117 16.01 21.14 -2.83
C ASN A 117 16.72 22.18 -1.96
N ASP A 118 16.92 23.41 -2.46
CA ASP A 118 17.45 24.52 -1.63
C ASP A 118 16.55 24.80 -0.42
N SER A 119 15.24 24.56 -0.58
CA SER A 119 14.28 24.41 0.51
C SER A 119 13.60 23.04 0.41
N THR A 120 13.27 22.45 1.57
CA THR A 120 12.44 21.24 1.58
C THR A 120 11.00 21.60 1.26
N THR A 121 10.41 20.96 0.25
CA THR A 121 8.99 21.08 -0.06
C THR A 121 8.24 19.79 0.23
N TYR A 122 6.95 19.92 0.55
CA TYR A 122 6.04 18.81 0.83
C TYR A 122 4.81 18.96 -0.06
N THR A 123 4.43 17.89 -0.74
CA THR A 123 3.25 17.83 -1.61
C THR A 123 2.41 16.61 -1.26
N PHE A 124 1.08 16.78 -1.27
CA PHE A 124 0.13 15.74 -0.90
C PHE A 124 -0.84 15.49 -2.06
N TYR A 125 -1.09 14.21 -2.31
CA TYR A 125 -2.09 13.75 -3.26
C TYR A 125 -3.02 12.75 -2.56
N GLU A 126 -4.31 12.83 -2.87
CA GLU A 126 -5.34 12.06 -2.21
C GLU A 126 -6.14 11.20 -3.20
N GLY A 127 -6.54 10.03 -2.70
CA GLY A 127 -7.41 9.08 -3.36
C GLY A 127 -6.73 8.28 -4.47
N LYS A 128 -7.51 7.38 -5.07
CA LYS A 128 -7.04 6.44 -6.10
C LYS A 128 -6.41 7.12 -7.31
N ASN A 129 -6.88 8.32 -7.66
CA ASN A 129 -6.41 9.09 -8.82
C ASN A 129 -5.26 10.05 -8.48
N LEU A 130 -4.81 10.11 -7.22
CA LEU A 130 -3.77 11.01 -6.74
C LEU A 130 -3.99 12.45 -7.20
N THR A 131 -5.15 13.01 -6.84
CA THR A 131 -5.44 14.42 -7.09
C THR A 131 -4.68 15.26 -6.06
N SER A 132 -4.05 16.35 -6.51
CA SER A 132 -3.36 17.29 -5.61
C SER A 132 -4.33 17.83 -4.56
N ALA A 133 -3.92 17.80 -3.29
CA ALA A 133 -4.75 18.19 -2.15
C ALA A 133 -3.89 18.82 -1.04
N VAL A 134 -4.56 19.32 0.01
CA VAL A 134 -3.90 19.90 1.19
C VAL A 134 -4.00 18.91 2.36
N ASN A 135 -2.87 18.51 2.92
CA ASN A 135 -2.86 17.75 4.18
C ASN A 135 -2.95 18.71 5.36
N SER A 136 -4.04 18.63 6.14
CA SER A 136 -4.24 19.45 7.34
C SER A 136 -3.18 19.22 8.43
N ASN A 137 -2.49 18.08 8.38
CA ASN A 137 -1.42 17.70 9.30
C ASN A 137 -0.02 17.73 8.66
N ALA A 138 0.17 18.51 7.58
CA ALA A 138 1.39 18.52 6.77
C ALA A 138 2.69 18.64 7.59
N THR A 139 2.74 19.49 8.61
CA THR A 139 3.94 19.67 9.46
C THR A 139 4.32 18.38 10.19
N SER A 140 3.34 17.73 10.83
CA SER A 140 3.54 16.48 11.57
C SER A 140 3.87 15.32 10.62
N ALA A 141 3.20 15.26 9.48
CA ALA A 141 3.45 14.26 8.44
C ALA A 141 4.88 14.38 7.87
N LEU A 142 5.31 15.60 7.52
CA LEU A 142 6.67 15.88 7.06
C LEU A 142 7.72 15.50 8.11
N ALA A 143 7.49 15.87 9.37
CA ALA A 143 8.38 15.51 10.47
C ALA A 143 8.49 13.99 10.64
N TRP A 144 7.36 13.29 10.57
CA TRP A 144 7.32 11.84 10.65
C TRP A 144 8.06 11.18 9.48
N ILE A 145 7.84 11.61 8.23
CA ILE A 145 8.53 11.09 7.05
C ILE A 145 10.05 11.28 7.18
N LYS A 146 10.50 12.47 7.59
CA LYS A 146 11.93 12.77 7.80
C LYS A 146 12.57 11.90 8.89
N ALA A 147 11.80 11.42 9.86
CA ALA A 147 12.31 10.57 10.93
C ALA A 147 12.51 9.10 10.49
N GLN A 148 11.99 8.68 9.33
CA GLN A 148 12.05 7.28 8.90
C GLN A 148 13.43 6.91 8.33
N LYS A 149 14.04 5.89 8.92
CA LYS A 149 15.32 5.30 8.47
C LYS A 149 15.08 4.18 7.48
N MET A 150 16.11 3.89 6.69
CA MET A 150 16.14 2.69 5.84
C MET A 150 16.00 1.42 6.68
N MET A 151 15.13 0.51 6.24
CA MET A 151 15.04 -0.83 6.80
C MET A 151 16.31 -1.61 6.43
N ILE A 152 16.97 -2.18 7.44
CA ILE A 152 18.13 -3.04 7.22
C ILE A 152 17.61 -4.41 6.80
N VAL A 153 17.87 -4.80 5.55
CA VAL A 153 17.64 -6.17 5.09
C VAL A 153 18.92 -6.96 5.35
N PRO A 154 18.90 -7.99 6.21
CA PRO A 154 20.05 -8.87 6.39
C PRO A 154 20.45 -9.48 5.05
N ARG A 155 21.75 -9.46 4.73
CA ARG A 155 22.30 -10.15 3.57
C ARG A 155 22.52 -11.63 3.86
#